data_AF-A0A2A5YM77-F1
#
_entry.id   AF-A0A2A5YM77-F1
#
_cell.length_a   1.000
_cell.length_b   1.000
_cell.length_c   1.000
_cell.angle_alpha   90.00
_cell.angle_beta   90.00
_cell.angle_gamma   90.00
#
_symmetry.space_group_name_H-M   'P 1'
#
loop_
_entity.id
_entity.type
_entity.pdbx_description
1 polymer ?
#
loop_
_entity_poly.entity_id
_entity_poly.type
_entity_poly.pdbx_seq_one_letter_code
_entity_poly.pdbx_strand_id
1 'polypeptide(L)'
;MLAATGMTVPIIFAVERSARFEGCLSPAMARYNRRMIAGSLLYTLGLFVAVYAYKNWHPSGALLWGLAMLPALGALAMVAAMARLLIEEQDEYLRLKLAQSALFGTGALLVLATVWGFLEQFRLVPHVPAWAAIPVFAIAIGLSRCFNWARA
;
A
#
# COMPACT_ATOMS: atom_id res chain seq x y z
N MET A 1 -0.77 -15.98 6.70
CA MET A 1 -0.24 -14.62 6.42
C MET A 1 1.19 -14.66 5.90
N LEU A 2 2.17 -15.21 6.64
CA LEU A 2 3.58 -15.23 6.19
C LEU A 2 3.82 -15.98 4.87
N ALA A 3 3.11 -17.09 4.61
CA ALA A 3 3.23 -17.81 3.33
C ALA A 3 2.74 -16.99 2.12
N ALA A 4 1.66 -16.22 2.29
CA ALA A 4 1.12 -15.37 1.23
C ALA A 4 2.04 -14.18 0.92
N THR A 5 2.58 -13.51 1.95
CA THR A 5 3.58 -12.45 1.78
C THR A 5 4.92 -12.99 1.27
N GLY A 6 5.29 -14.21 1.65
CA GLY A 6 6.51 -14.87 1.16
C GLY A 6 6.46 -15.14 -0.35
N MET A 7 5.27 -15.42 -0.91
CA MET A 7 5.07 -15.64 -2.33
C MET A 7 5.08 -14.36 -3.17
N THR A 8 4.83 -13.17 -2.59
CA THR A 8 4.88 -11.93 -3.37
C THR A 8 6.29 -11.64 -3.88
N VAL A 9 7.32 -12.03 -3.13
CA VAL A 9 8.72 -11.84 -3.50
C VAL A 9 9.09 -12.60 -4.79
N PRO A 10 8.95 -13.95 -4.88
CA PRO A 10 9.27 -14.67 -6.11
C PRO A 10 8.34 -14.30 -7.27
N ILE A 11 7.06 -14.00 -7.01
CA ILE A 11 6.12 -13.57 -8.06
C ILE A 11 6.58 -12.24 -8.66
N ILE A 12 6.88 -11.24 -7.84
CA ILE A 12 7.32 -9.93 -8.35
C ILE A 12 8.65 -10.07 -9.09
N PHE A 13 9.60 -10.86 -8.57
CA PHE A 13 10.85 -11.11 -9.31
C PHE A 13 10.63 -11.86 -10.63
N ALA A 14 9.68 -12.79 -10.71
CA ALA A 14 9.33 -13.47 -11.95
C ALA A 14 8.69 -12.50 -12.96
N VAL A 15 7.75 -11.67 -12.51
CA VAL A 15 7.10 -10.64 -13.33
C VAL A 15 8.13 -9.62 -13.82
N GLU A 16 9.04 -9.15 -12.96
CA GLU A 16 10.12 -8.25 -13.36
C GLU A 16 11.05 -8.86 -14.41
N ARG A 17 11.38 -10.16 -14.28
CA ARG A 17 12.19 -10.86 -15.26
C ARG A 17 11.50 -10.93 -16.63
N SER A 18 10.21 -11.25 -16.67
CA SER A 18 9.43 -11.25 -17.92
C SER A 18 9.37 -9.85 -18.53
N ALA A 19 9.02 -8.84 -17.74
CA ALA A 19 8.89 -7.46 -18.22
C ALA A 19 10.22 -6.85 -18.68
N ARG A 20 11.36 -7.26 -18.09
CA ARG A 20 12.69 -6.87 -18.59
C ARG A 20 13.02 -7.53 -19.93
N PHE A 21 12.64 -8.79 -20.12
CA PHE A 21 12.86 -9.50 -21.38
C PHE A 21 12.06 -8.86 -22.53
N GLU A 22 10.85 -8.41 -22.26
CA GLU A 22 9.97 -7.71 -23.21
C GLU A 22 10.35 -6.23 -23.42
N GLY A 23 11.29 -5.68 -22.65
CA GLY A 23 11.70 -4.27 -22.75
C GLY A 23 10.67 -3.26 -22.22
N CYS A 24 9.62 -3.72 -21.53
CA CYS A 24 8.51 -2.88 -21.05
C CYS A 24 8.71 -2.36 -19.62
N LEU A 25 9.74 -2.81 -18.89
CA LEU A 25 10.00 -2.38 -17.51
C LEU A 25 10.89 -1.12 -17.43
N SER A 26 10.31 0.01 -17.01
CA SER A 26 11.09 1.19 -16.65
C SER A 26 12.06 0.90 -15.48
N PRO A 27 13.31 1.40 -15.51
CA PRO A 27 14.24 1.30 -14.38
C PRO A 27 13.68 1.89 -13.08
N ALA A 28 12.82 2.92 -13.17
CA ALA A 28 12.15 3.51 -12.02
C ALA A 28 11.14 2.53 -11.40
N MET A 29 10.35 1.86 -12.24
CA MET A 29 9.40 0.83 -11.81
C MET A 29 10.09 -0.34 -11.09
N ALA A 30 11.26 -0.79 -11.58
CA ALA A 30 12.03 -1.85 -10.92
C ALA A 30 12.50 -1.45 -9.51
N ARG A 31 12.93 -0.20 -9.32
CA ARG A 31 13.31 0.31 -7.98
C ARG A 31 12.10 0.47 -7.07
N TYR A 32 10.97 0.92 -7.62
CA TYR A 32 9.70 0.99 -6.91
C TYR A 32 9.25 -0.37 -6.38
N ASN A 33 9.22 -1.39 -7.22
CA ASN A 33 8.84 -2.75 -6.84
C ASN A 33 9.69 -3.30 -5.69
N ARG A 34 11.01 -3.14 -5.76
CA ARG A 34 11.93 -3.53 -4.67
C ARG A 34 11.61 -2.81 -3.36
N ARG A 35 11.33 -1.50 -3.41
CA ARG A 35 10.94 -0.71 -2.22
C ARG A 35 9.57 -1.14 -1.69
N MET A 36 8.63 -1.49 -2.57
CA MET A 36 7.33 -2.02 -2.18
C MET A 36 7.42 -3.39 -1.52
N ILE A 37 8.28 -4.28 -2.02
CA ILE A 37 8.58 -5.56 -1.37
C ILE A 37 9.16 -5.31 0.03
N ALA A 38 10.18 -4.46 0.13
CA ALA A 38 10.80 -4.14 1.42
C ALA A 38 9.79 -3.55 2.41
N GLY A 39 8.95 -2.60 1.97
CA GLY A 39 7.89 -2.03 2.79
C GLY A 39 6.83 -3.05 3.22
N SER A 40 6.43 -3.95 2.31
CA SER A 40 5.46 -5.03 2.60
C SER A 40 6.00 -6.05 3.60
N LEU A 41 7.28 -6.40 3.50
CA LEU A 41 7.96 -7.25 4.48
C LEU A 41 8.07 -6.55 5.83
N LEU A 42 8.46 -5.27 5.86
CA LEU A 42 8.50 -4.47 7.08
C LEU A 42 7.13 -4.40 7.75
N TYR A 43 6.06 -4.16 6.98
CA TYR A 43 4.68 -4.16 7.49
C TYR A 43 4.31 -5.51 8.09
N THR A 44 4.53 -6.61 7.35
CA THR A 44 4.10 -7.95 7.76
C THR A 44 4.86 -8.44 8.99
N LEU A 45 6.19 -8.28 9.00
CA LEU A 45 7.03 -8.65 10.14
C LEU A 45 6.73 -7.77 11.34
N GLY A 46 6.59 -6.45 11.13
CA GLY A 46 6.23 -5.51 12.18
C GLY A 46 4.90 -5.85 12.84
N LEU A 47 3.88 -6.19 12.04
CA LEU A 47 2.57 -6.61 12.54
C LEU A 47 2.65 -7.94 13.30
N PHE A 48 3.41 -8.91 12.78
CA PHE A 48 3.58 -10.19 13.46
C PHE A 48 4.26 -10.02 14.82
N VAL A 49 5.35 -9.26 14.88
CA VAL A 49 6.07 -8.93 16.12
C VAL A 49 5.15 -8.19 17.09
N ALA A 50 4.42 -7.17 16.62
CA ALA A 50 3.51 -6.38 17.43
C ALA A 50 2.42 -7.26 18.09
N VAL A 51 1.73 -8.06 17.29
CA VAL A 51 0.65 -8.94 17.78
C VAL A 51 1.19 -10.05 18.67
N TYR A 52 2.33 -10.65 18.32
CA TYR A 52 2.95 -11.71 19.11
C TYR A 52 3.35 -11.18 20.50
N ALA A 53 4.09 -10.08 20.56
CA ALA A 53 4.53 -9.53 21.83
C ALA A 53 3.35 -8.99 22.66
N TYR A 54 2.33 -8.40 22.02
CA TYR A 54 1.11 -7.99 22.72
C TYR A 54 0.44 -9.15 23.45
N LYS A 55 0.28 -10.30 22.77
CA LYS A 55 -0.38 -11.49 23.32
C LYS A 55 0.43 -12.22 24.38
N ASN A 56 1.76 -12.26 24.26
CA ASN A 56 2.61 -13.07 25.14
C ASN A 56 3.16 -12.29 26.34
N TRP A 57 3.51 -11.03 26.15
CA TRP A 57 4.27 -10.25 27.15
C TRP A 57 3.45 -9.14 27.80
N HIS A 58 2.24 -8.85 27.29
CA HIS A 58 1.38 -7.77 27.78
C HIS A 58 2.14 -6.44 28.02
N PRO A 59 2.94 -5.98 27.03
CA PRO A 59 3.75 -4.78 27.18
C PRO A 59 2.86 -3.56 27.43
N SER A 60 3.35 -2.64 28.26
CA SER A 60 2.64 -1.42 28.63
C SER A 60 3.53 -0.18 28.44
N GLY A 61 2.93 1.01 28.49
CA GLY A 61 3.65 2.28 28.37
C GLY A 61 4.35 2.46 27.02
N ALA A 62 5.55 3.04 27.03
CA ALA A 62 6.30 3.40 25.83
C ALA A 62 6.60 2.23 24.89
N LEU A 63 6.80 1.02 25.45
CA LEU A 63 7.07 -0.17 24.65
C LEU A 63 5.86 -0.53 23.77
N LEU A 64 4.65 -0.49 24.33
CA LEU A 64 3.42 -0.76 23.58
C LEU A 64 3.21 0.23 22.43
N TRP A 65 3.49 1.52 22.67
CA TRP A 65 3.45 2.55 21.63
C TRP A 65 4.42 2.22 20.49
N GLY A 66 5.67 1.88 20.81
CA GLY A 66 6.66 1.49 19.80
C GLY A 66 6.23 0.27 18.98
N LEU A 67 5.69 -0.76 19.63
CA LEU A 67 5.20 -1.94 18.92
C LEU A 67 3.97 -1.65 18.05
N ALA A 68 3.05 -0.81 18.50
CA ALA A 68 1.85 -0.46 17.74
C ALA A 68 2.18 0.34 16.46
N MET A 69 3.30 1.07 16.43
CA MET A 69 3.74 1.84 15.26
C MET A 69 4.51 1.02 14.22
N LEU A 70 5.01 -0.18 14.56
CA LEU A 70 5.78 -1.03 13.64
C LEU A 70 5.10 -1.26 12.27
N PRO A 71 3.81 -1.65 12.21
CA PRO A 71 3.13 -1.83 10.93
C PRO A 71 2.98 -0.50 10.17
N ALA A 72 2.74 0.60 10.90
CA ALA A 72 2.59 1.92 10.30
C ALA A 72 3.87 2.36 9.55
N LEU A 73 5.06 2.00 10.05
CA LEU A 73 6.32 2.26 9.35
C LEU A 73 6.39 1.55 7.99
N GLY A 74 5.91 0.31 7.91
CA GLY A 74 5.83 -0.42 6.64
C GLY A 74 4.88 0.25 5.65
N ALA A 75 3.71 0.68 6.11
CA ALA A 75 2.76 1.44 5.29
C ALA A 75 3.34 2.78 4.80
N LEU A 76 4.02 3.52 5.68
CA LEU A 76 4.72 4.76 5.32
C LEU A 76 5.82 4.52 4.28
N ALA A 77 6.61 3.45 4.43
CA ALA A 77 7.64 3.09 3.46
C ALA A 77 7.04 2.79 2.07
N MET A 78 5.88 2.14 2.02
CA MET A 78 5.16 1.86 0.77
C MET A 78 4.65 3.14 0.10
N VAL A 79 4.05 4.06 0.87
CA VAL A 79 3.60 5.37 0.35
C VAL A 79 4.80 6.21 -0.13
N ALA A 80 5.90 6.21 0.63
CA ALA A 80 7.14 6.88 0.23
C ALA A 80 7.75 6.28 -1.04
N ALA A 81 7.63 4.96 -1.25
CA ALA A 81 8.04 4.32 -2.48
C ALA A 81 7.23 4.82 -3.68
N MET A 82 5.92 5.00 -3.53
CA MET A 82 5.06 5.58 -4.58
C MET A 82 5.45 7.02 -4.89
N ALA A 83 5.68 7.85 -3.87
CA ALA A 83 6.12 9.24 -4.08
C ALA A 83 7.46 9.30 -4.82
N ARG A 84 8.43 8.45 -4.45
CA ARG A 84 9.72 8.36 -5.16
C ARG A 84 9.58 7.86 -6.60
N LEU A 85 8.61 6.98 -6.89
CA LEU A 85 8.35 6.55 -8.26
C LEU A 85 7.99 7.73 -9.16
N LEU A 86 7.13 8.64 -8.69
CA LEU A 86 6.75 9.84 -9.46
C LEU A 86 7.94 10.77 -9.76
N ILE A 87 8.92 10.84 -8.85
CA ILE A 87 10.12 11.68 -9.01
C ILE A 87 11.13 11.03 -9.97
N GLU A 88 11.25 9.70 -9.90
CA GLU A 88 12.25 8.96 -10.67
C GLU A 88 11.82 8.60 -12.09
N GLU A 89 10.51 8.58 -12.35
CA GLU A 89 9.97 8.28 -13.68
C GLU A 89 10.27 9.43 -14.65
N GLN A 90 10.95 9.09 -15.74
CA GLN A 90 11.40 10.06 -16.76
C GLN A 90 10.34 10.26 -17.85
N ASP A 91 9.47 9.28 -18.06
CA ASP A 91 8.36 9.36 -19.00
C ASP A 91 7.21 10.18 -18.39
N GLU A 92 6.95 11.35 -18.95
CA GLU A 92 5.92 12.26 -18.46
C GLU A 92 4.50 11.69 -18.58
N TYR A 93 4.24 10.87 -19.61
CA TYR A 93 2.96 10.23 -19.81
C TYR A 93 2.71 9.16 -18.74
N LEU A 94 3.72 8.33 -18.43
CA LEU A 94 3.62 7.38 -17.32
C LEU A 94 3.48 8.08 -15.98
N ARG A 95 4.26 9.14 -15.73
CA ARG A 95 4.18 9.94 -14.51
C ARG A 95 2.79 10.53 -14.32
N LEU A 96 2.20 11.09 -15.38
CA LEU A 96 0.83 11.63 -15.34
C LEU A 96 -0.20 10.54 -15.02
N LYS A 97 -0.12 9.38 -15.68
CA LYS A 97 -1.01 8.24 -15.39
C LYS A 97 -0.92 7.77 -13.94
N LEU A 98 0.30 7.66 -13.40
CA LEU A 98 0.53 7.27 -12.03
C LEU A 98 -0.06 8.29 -11.04
N ALA A 99 0.12 9.58 -11.31
CA ALA A 99 -0.45 10.66 -10.51
C ALA A 99 -1.98 10.68 -10.55
N GLN A 100 -2.59 10.52 -11.73
CA GLN A 100 -4.04 10.41 -11.89
C GLN A 100 -4.61 9.20 -11.14
N SER A 101 -3.95 8.05 -11.25
CA SER A 101 -4.35 6.83 -10.54
C SER A 101 -4.28 7.00 -9.02
N ALA A 102 -3.24 7.65 -8.51
CA ALA A 102 -3.12 8.00 -7.10
C ALA A 102 -4.19 8.99 -6.64
N LEU A 103 -4.50 10.02 -7.46
CA LEU A 103 -5.55 10.99 -7.16
C LEU A 103 -6.93 10.33 -7.11
N PHE A 104 -7.23 9.44 -8.05
CA PHE A 104 -8.46 8.65 -8.02
C PHE A 104 -8.54 7.79 -6.75
N GLY A 105 -7.45 7.11 -6.41
CA GLY A 105 -7.37 6.31 -5.18
C GLY A 105 -7.67 7.13 -3.93
N THR A 106 -7.05 8.31 -3.82
CA THR A 106 -7.26 9.24 -2.71
C THR A 106 -8.70 9.77 -2.69
N GLY A 107 -9.24 10.18 -3.83
CA GLY A 107 -10.62 10.67 -3.92
C GLY A 107 -11.65 9.61 -3.54
N ALA A 108 -11.47 8.38 -4.03
CA ALA A 108 -12.31 7.24 -3.65
C ALA A 108 -12.22 6.94 -2.15
N LEU A 109 -11.00 6.92 -1.58
CA LEU A 109 -10.82 6.74 -0.14
C LEU A 109 -11.53 7.84 0.65
N LEU A 110 -11.36 9.11 0.29
CA LEU A 110 -11.97 10.23 0.99
C LEU A 110 -13.49 10.12 0.99
N VAL A 111 -14.11 9.90 -0.18
CA VAL A 111 -15.57 9.77 -0.28
C VAL A 111 -16.07 8.56 0.51
N LEU A 112 -15.45 7.38 0.34
CA LEU A 112 -15.87 6.16 1.04
C LEU A 112 -15.71 6.29 2.55
N ALA A 113 -14.60 6.83 3.03
CA ALA A 113 -14.35 7.03 4.46
C ALA A 113 -15.32 8.06 5.05
N THR A 114 -15.61 9.15 4.34
CA THR A 114 -16.58 10.16 4.79
C THR A 114 -17.99 9.60 4.86
N VAL A 115 -18.45 8.91 3.80
CA VAL A 115 -19.78 8.27 3.79
C VAL A 115 -19.88 7.26 4.93
N TRP A 116 -18.89 6.37 5.08
CA TRP A 116 -18.88 5.37 6.15
C TRP A 116 -18.86 6.01 7.54
N GLY A 117 -18.03 7.04 7.73
CA GLY A 117 -17.94 7.76 9.00
C GLY A 117 -19.26 8.43 9.40
N PHE A 118 -20.01 8.99 8.46
CA PHE A 118 -21.36 9.50 8.73
C PHE A 118 -22.33 8.39 9.11
N LEU A 119 -22.34 7.28 8.37
CA LEU A 119 -23.20 6.14 8.69
C LEU A 119 -22.88 5.57 10.08
N GLU A 120 -21.60 5.51 10.45
CA GLU A 120 -21.14 5.05 11.76
C GLU A 120 -21.59 6.00 12.88
N GLN A 121 -21.51 7.31 12.66
CA GLN A 121 -21.96 8.34 13.61
C GLN A 121 -23.45 8.20 13.96
N PHE A 122 -24.28 7.81 12.99
CA PHE A 122 -25.71 7.52 13.20
C PHE A 122 -26.01 6.07 13.58
N ARG A 123 -24.98 5.25 13.86
CA ARG A 123 -25.07 3.83 14.22
C ARG A 123 -25.80 2.96 13.18
N LEU A 124 -25.73 3.33 11.90
CA LEU A 124 -26.33 2.58 10.79
C LEU A 124 -25.44 1.42 10.31
N VAL A 125 -24.13 1.51 10.55
CA VAL A 125 -23.12 0.52 10.14
C VAL A 125 -22.14 0.24 11.28
N PRO A 126 -21.45 -0.91 11.28
CA PRO A 126 -20.44 -1.23 12.29
C PRO A 126 -19.17 -0.35 12.16
N HIS A 127 -18.47 -0.19 13.29
CA HIS A 127 -17.17 0.49 13.34
C HIS A 127 -16.13 -0.20 12.46
N VAL A 128 -15.45 0.58 11.63
CA VAL A 128 -14.34 0.10 10.79
C VAL A 128 -13.03 0.68 11.31
N PRO A 129 -12.00 -0.16 11.54
CA PRO A 129 -10.74 0.34 12.06
C PRO A 129 -9.99 1.16 10.99
N ALA A 130 -9.38 2.27 11.43
CA ALA A 130 -8.73 3.24 10.55
C ALA A 130 -7.60 2.65 9.66
N TRP A 131 -6.97 1.56 10.07
CA TRP A 131 -5.94 0.89 9.25
C TRP A 131 -6.50 0.35 7.91
N ALA A 132 -7.82 0.17 7.80
CA ALA A 132 -8.50 -0.26 6.56
C ALA A 132 -8.38 0.78 5.43
N ALA A 133 -8.05 2.04 5.74
CA ALA A 133 -7.86 3.09 4.76
C ALA A 133 -6.80 2.74 3.69
N ILE A 134 -5.70 2.12 4.10
CA ILE A 134 -4.60 1.76 3.19
C ILE A 134 -5.03 0.68 2.17
N PRO A 135 -5.64 -0.46 2.58
CA PRO A 135 -6.24 -1.41 1.63
C PRO A 135 -7.26 -0.79 0.68
N VAL A 136 -8.18 0.05 1.18
CA VAL A 136 -9.20 0.70 0.33
C VAL A 136 -8.53 1.59 -0.73
N PHE A 137 -7.54 2.39 -0.32
CA PHE A 137 -6.75 3.21 -1.24
C PHE A 137 -6.03 2.38 -2.31
N ALA A 138 -5.36 1.29 -1.90
CA ALA A 138 -4.64 0.42 -2.82
C ALA A 138 -5.56 -0.27 -3.82
N ILE A 139 -6.74 -0.74 -3.38
CA ILE A 139 -7.76 -1.34 -4.25
C ILE A 139 -8.28 -0.30 -5.24
N ALA A 140 -8.57 0.93 -4.80
CA ALA A 140 -9.05 2.00 -5.68
C ALA A 140 -8.01 2.39 -6.74
N ILE A 141 -6.71 2.38 -6.41
CA ILE A 141 -5.63 2.52 -7.40
C ILE A 141 -5.64 1.37 -8.40
N GLY A 142 -5.79 0.13 -7.94
CA GLY A 142 -5.88 -1.04 -8.81
C GLY A 142 -7.03 -0.92 -9.81
N LEU A 143 -8.21 -0.54 -9.31
CA LEU A 143 -9.40 -0.30 -10.13
C LEU A 143 -9.16 0.81 -11.16
N SER A 144 -8.57 1.95 -10.76
CA SER A 144 -8.32 3.05 -11.69
C SER A 144 -7.40 2.67 -12.84
N ARG A 145 -6.46 1.73 -12.63
CA ARG A 145 -5.58 1.22 -13.69
C ARG A 145 -6.28 0.28 -14.66
N CYS A 146 -7.33 -0.42 -14.22
CA CYS A 146 -8.17 -1.24 -15.10
C CYS A 146 -9.09 -0.36 -15.97
N PHE A 147 -9.49 0.80 -15.45
CA PHE A 147 -10.33 1.71 -16.21
C PHE A 147 -9.49 2.55 -17.20
N ASN A 148 -9.77 2.40 -18.50
CA ASN A 148 -9.12 3.17 -19.56
C ASN A 148 -9.64 4.62 -19.64
N TRP A 149 -9.47 5.41 -18.57
CA TRP A 149 -9.96 6.81 -18.52
C TRP A 149 -9.15 7.78 -19.38
N ALA A 150 -7.95 7.39 -19.83
CA ALA A 150 -7.03 8.25 -20.59
C ALA A 150 -7.19 8.14 -22.13
N ARG A 151 -8.40 7.82 -22.64
CA ARG A 151 -8.73 7.88 -24.08
C ARG A 151 -9.64 9.06 -24.43
N ALA A 152 -9.54 10.17 -23.69
CA ALA A 152 -10.19 11.43 -24.03
C ALA A 152 -9.13 12.42 -24.52
#